data_AF-A0A959QVX4-F1
#
_entry.id   AF-A0A959QVX4-F1
#
_cell.length_a   1.000
_cell.length_b   1.000
_cell.length_c   1.000
_cell.angle_alpha   90.00
_cell.angle_beta   90.00
_cell.angle_gamma   90.00
#
_symmetry.space_group_name_H-M   'P 1'
#
loop_
_entity.id
_entity.type
_entity.pdbx_description
1 polymer ?
#
loop_
_entity_poly.entity_id
_entity_poly.type
_entity_poly.pdbx_seq_one_letter_code
_entity_poly.pdbx_strand_id
1 'polypeptide(L)'
;MLSNASKLILILIITTSSFLFAQESTLKYKILGIEVEGAQSADASTIIALTGLKEGETISYPYDENLNVSLKALWDRRQFSNIEVIVDKIVGDGVFLTIEVEENKRLSNIKVYNNSEITTEEIKKGVGKNRGDIITEYDLYLIKKDLKVLYDEEGLTFAKIFPEIIQSDSSDAYVDLKIYVEEGSEFYVESIRFNGNKYFSNSELESEFDDTHTKSWYEFWSSSKFDKKEYEKDKQLLSKFYANEGFMDYEYLSDSVEYDEDNQAVHITVNVKEGNRYYVRNITFEGNTVFPDEALIARLDFPKGEVYNKEKFMLNLNGNQEFSDALSLYNNTGYLQTRFAPQEIKVAEDSVDIVISTLEGDRYKIRKVIIAGNSKTKDKVIRRTLYTRPGDYFNRAAIVRSVKELGVMGYFNPEKLRPDVKPVDNDNTSVDLVYNVEERSTDTFNASIGFAGSFGLTGSVGLTFNNFSILEPLNGGAGQVFNFNWEFG
;
A
#
# COMPACT_ATOMS: atom_id res chain seq x y z
N MET A 1 47.92 -10.82 -85.15
CA MET A 1 48.74 -10.94 -83.92
C MET A 1 47.97 -10.20 -82.84
N LEU A 2 47.36 -10.91 -81.87
CA LEU A 2 47.86 -11.01 -80.48
C LEU A 2 48.25 -9.62 -79.94
N SER A 3 47.67 -9.05 -78.88
CA SER A 3 47.41 -9.64 -77.57
C SER A 3 46.65 -8.64 -76.68
N ASN A 4 45.85 -9.22 -75.79
CA ASN A 4 45.20 -8.67 -74.60
C ASN A 4 46.06 -7.68 -73.79
N ALA A 5 45.45 -6.68 -73.16
CA ALA A 5 44.96 -6.77 -71.77
C ALA A 5 44.76 -5.38 -71.12
N SER A 6 43.55 -5.19 -70.58
CA SER A 6 43.19 -4.41 -69.39
C SER A 6 43.70 -2.96 -69.21
N LYS A 7 42.76 -2.00 -69.29
CA LYS A 7 42.53 -1.01 -68.21
C LYS A 7 41.11 -0.46 -68.28
N LEU A 8 40.46 -0.49 -67.12
CA LEU A 8 39.08 -0.10 -66.85
C LEU A 8 38.74 1.29 -67.40
N ILE A 9 37.59 1.38 -68.07
CA ILE A 9 36.86 2.63 -68.32
C ILE A 9 35.86 2.80 -67.16
N LEU A 10 36.04 3.85 -66.37
CA LEU A 10 35.02 4.38 -65.48
C LEU A 10 34.59 5.74 -66.04
N ILE A 11 33.52 5.75 -66.84
CA ILE A 11 32.79 6.97 -67.16
C ILE A 11 31.41 6.82 -66.51
N LEU A 12 31.24 7.55 -65.42
CA LEU A 12 30.00 7.68 -64.66
C LEU A 12 29.04 8.56 -65.48
N ILE A 13 28.14 7.95 -66.24
CA ILE A 13 26.97 8.64 -66.82
C ILE A 13 25.88 8.60 -65.76
N ILE A 14 25.71 9.71 -65.05
CA ILE A 14 24.59 9.96 -64.16
C ILE A 14 23.37 10.19 -65.06
N THR A 15 22.58 9.14 -65.29
CA THR A 15 21.21 9.28 -65.77
C THR A 15 20.34 9.69 -64.58
N THR A 16 20.15 10.99 -64.39
CA THR A 16 19.08 11.52 -63.56
C THR A 16 17.75 11.19 -64.25
N SER A 17 17.16 10.06 -63.86
CA SER A 17 15.76 9.76 -64.11
C SER A 17 14.93 10.72 -63.26
N SER A 18 14.62 11.89 -63.83
CA SER A 18 13.62 12.78 -63.25
C SER A 18 12.29 12.04 -63.30
N PHE A 19 11.87 11.48 -62.17
CA PHE A 19 10.46 11.16 -61.95
C PHE A 19 9.70 12.48 -62.03
N LEU A 20 9.15 12.78 -63.21
CA LEU A 20 8.09 13.76 -63.36
C LEU A 20 6.88 13.20 -62.63
N PHE A 21 6.75 13.52 -61.35
CA PHE A 21 5.45 13.47 -60.70
C PHE A 21 4.57 14.47 -61.45
N ALA A 22 3.61 13.97 -62.21
CA ALA A 22 2.52 14.79 -62.71
C ALA A 22 1.85 15.41 -61.48
N GLN A 23 2.00 16.73 -61.32
CA GLN A 23 1.34 17.47 -60.26
C GLN A 23 -0.16 17.45 -60.61
N GLU A 24 -0.91 16.57 -59.96
CA GLU A 24 -2.37 16.56 -60.05
C GLU A 24 -2.85 17.98 -59.73
N SER A 25 -3.47 18.64 -60.72
CA SER A 25 -3.97 19.99 -60.52
C SER A 25 -5.12 19.93 -59.53
N THR A 26 -4.89 20.38 -58.30
CA THR A 26 -5.95 20.51 -57.31
C THR A 26 -6.91 21.62 -57.76
N LEU A 27 -8.15 21.24 -58.04
CA LEU A 27 -9.21 22.17 -58.40
C LEU A 27 -9.92 22.61 -57.12
N LYS A 28 -10.32 23.87 -57.09
CA LYS A 28 -11.03 24.48 -55.96
C LYS A 28 -12.52 24.43 -56.21
N TYR A 29 -13.25 23.90 -55.25
CA TYR A 29 -14.70 23.77 -55.28
C TYR A 29 -15.33 24.42 -54.05
N LYS A 30 -16.47 25.07 -54.23
CA LYS A 30 -17.28 25.61 -53.14
C LYS A 30 -18.22 24.54 -52.60
N ILE A 31 -18.23 24.33 -51.29
CA ILE A 31 -19.16 23.37 -50.66
C ILE A 31 -20.59 23.89 -50.84
N LEU A 32 -21.44 23.11 -51.51
CA LEU A 32 -22.85 23.42 -51.75
C LEU A 32 -23.80 22.68 -50.82
N GLY A 33 -23.35 21.60 -50.19
CA GLY A 33 -24.11 20.81 -49.23
C GLY A 33 -23.23 19.76 -48.57
N ILE A 34 -23.57 19.43 -47.33
CA ILE A 34 -22.92 18.38 -46.54
C ILE A 34 -24.00 17.48 -45.97
N GLU A 35 -23.91 16.18 -46.25
CA GLU A 35 -24.79 15.15 -45.70
C GLU A 35 -24.00 14.19 -44.82
N VAL A 36 -24.69 13.49 -43.92
CA VAL A 36 -24.09 12.49 -43.03
C VAL A 36 -24.85 11.19 -43.20
N GLU A 37 -24.11 10.11 -43.41
CA GLU A 37 -24.65 8.75 -43.51
C GLU A 37 -24.03 7.83 -42.46
N GLY A 38 -24.76 6.80 -42.04
CA GLY A 38 -24.28 5.77 -41.10
C GLY A 38 -24.35 6.14 -39.61
N ALA A 39 -24.62 7.40 -39.26
CA ALA A 39 -24.90 7.81 -37.89
C ALA A 39 -26.19 7.15 -37.35
N GLN A 40 -26.10 6.49 -36.20
CA GLN A 40 -27.23 5.79 -35.58
C GLN A 40 -27.76 6.53 -34.35
N SER A 41 -26.88 7.10 -33.55
CA SER A 41 -27.21 7.78 -32.29
C SER A 41 -26.77 9.25 -32.27
N ALA A 42 -25.76 9.60 -33.06
CA ALA A 42 -25.32 10.98 -33.22
C ALA A 42 -26.20 11.76 -34.20
N ASP A 43 -26.50 13.01 -33.84
CA ASP A 43 -27.22 13.93 -34.72
C ASP A 43 -26.33 14.41 -35.88
N ALA A 44 -26.84 14.35 -37.11
CA ALA A 44 -26.11 14.71 -38.32
C ALA A 44 -25.59 16.15 -38.31
N SER A 45 -26.40 17.11 -37.83
CA SER A 45 -25.98 18.52 -37.76
C SER A 45 -24.85 18.73 -36.74
N THR A 46 -24.83 17.93 -35.67
CA THR A 46 -23.75 17.93 -34.68
C THR A 46 -22.46 17.36 -35.27
N ILE A 47 -22.52 16.28 -36.04
CA ILE A 47 -21.36 15.70 -36.73
C ILE A 47 -20.75 16.73 -37.70
N ILE A 48 -21.59 17.37 -38.52
CA ILE A 48 -21.15 18.42 -39.45
C ILE A 48 -20.50 19.57 -38.66
N ALA A 49 -21.12 20.05 -37.59
CA ALA A 49 -20.57 21.13 -36.77
C ALA A 49 -19.20 20.78 -36.16
N LEU A 50 -18.99 19.53 -35.76
CA LEU A 50 -17.70 19.05 -35.22
C LEU A 50 -16.59 19.00 -36.26
N THR A 51 -16.92 18.78 -37.53
CA THR A 51 -15.94 18.82 -38.63
C THR A 51 -15.43 20.23 -38.89
N GLY A 52 -16.17 21.26 -38.49
CA GLY A 52 -15.86 22.65 -38.80
C GLY A 52 -16.13 23.06 -40.26
N LEU A 53 -16.55 22.12 -41.11
CA LEU A 53 -16.91 22.39 -42.51
C LEU A 53 -18.22 23.19 -42.58
N LYS A 54 -18.25 24.18 -43.47
CA LYS A 54 -19.45 25.00 -43.70
C LYS A 54 -19.79 25.08 -45.17
N GLU A 55 -21.09 25.06 -45.46
CA GLU A 55 -21.58 25.43 -46.78
C GLU A 55 -21.08 26.81 -47.17
N GLY A 56 -20.57 26.92 -48.39
CA GLY A 56 -19.98 28.13 -48.94
C GLY A 56 -18.47 28.26 -48.78
N GLU A 57 -17.81 27.42 -47.98
CA GLU A 57 -16.35 27.34 -47.91
C GLU A 57 -15.76 26.68 -49.17
N THR A 58 -14.49 26.95 -49.46
CA THR A 58 -13.81 26.41 -50.64
C THR A 58 -12.81 25.34 -50.22
N ILE A 59 -12.92 24.15 -50.81
CA ILE A 59 -12.00 23.02 -50.61
C ILE A 59 -11.28 22.66 -51.90
N SER A 60 -10.13 22.01 -51.76
CA SER A 60 -9.31 21.49 -52.85
C SER A 60 -9.55 19.99 -53.04
N TYR A 61 -9.77 19.52 -54.26
CA TYR A 61 -9.95 18.09 -54.55
C TYR A 61 -8.92 17.64 -55.60
N PRO A 62 -8.30 16.44 -55.48
CA PRO A 62 -8.59 15.35 -54.54
C PRO A 62 -8.01 15.50 -53.12
N TYR A 63 -7.19 16.53 -52.86
CA TYR A 63 -6.53 16.74 -51.58
C TYR A 63 -6.81 18.11 -50.98
N ASP A 64 -7.34 18.14 -49.75
CA ASP A 64 -7.54 19.35 -48.95
C ASP A 64 -7.00 19.15 -47.52
N GLU A 65 -6.26 20.14 -47.01
CA GLU A 65 -5.76 20.10 -45.63
C GLU A 65 -6.90 20.26 -44.59
N ASN A 66 -7.93 21.05 -44.90
CA ASN A 66 -9.04 21.26 -43.95
C ASN A 66 -9.88 19.99 -43.80
N LEU A 67 -10.07 19.20 -44.87
CA LEU A 67 -10.73 17.89 -44.78
C LEU A 67 -10.00 16.93 -43.81
N ASN A 68 -8.66 16.91 -43.81
CA ASN A 68 -7.90 16.09 -42.87
C ASN A 68 -8.04 16.58 -41.42
N VAL A 69 -8.08 17.89 -41.20
CA VAL A 69 -8.33 18.48 -39.87
C VAL A 69 -9.74 18.13 -39.38
N SER A 70 -10.72 18.22 -40.27
CA SER A 70 -12.11 17.85 -40.03
C SER A 70 -12.27 16.37 -39.64
N LEU A 71 -11.63 15.46 -40.39
CA LEU A 71 -11.59 14.04 -40.08
C LEU A 71 -10.95 13.77 -38.71
N LYS A 72 -9.82 14.42 -38.43
CA LYS A 72 -9.14 14.28 -37.14
C LYS A 72 -10.02 14.73 -35.97
N ALA A 73 -10.77 15.82 -36.11
CA ALA A 73 -11.68 16.31 -35.07
C ALA A 73 -12.79 15.30 -34.72
N LEU A 74 -13.24 14.50 -35.69
CA LEU A 74 -14.18 13.41 -35.46
C LEU A 74 -13.51 12.19 -34.82
N TRP A 75 -12.32 11.80 -35.29
CA TRP A 75 -11.53 10.70 -34.69
C TRP A 75 -11.21 10.95 -33.20
N ASP A 76 -10.88 12.19 -32.84
CA ASP A 76 -10.58 12.60 -31.46
C ASP A 76 -11.78 12.41 -30.52
N ARG A 77 -13.01 12.31 -31.05
CA ARG A 77 -14.22 12.01 -30.25
C ARG A 77 -14.31 10.55 -29.82
N ARG A 78 -13.55 9.64 -30.46
CA ARG A 78 -13.57 8.19 -30.23
C ARG A 78 -14.95 7.53 -30.41
N GLN A 79 -15.96 8.27 -30.86
CA GLN A 79 -17.32 7.78 -31.04
C GLN A 79 -17.45 6.91 -32.29
N PHE A 80 -16.53 7.02 -33.24
CA PHE A 80 -16.63 6.37 -34.53
C PHE A 80 -15.52 5.33 -34.72
N SER A 81 -15.88 4.17 -35.29
CA SER A 81 -14.96 3.10 -35.72
C SER A 81 -14.45 3.33 -37.13
N ASN A 82 -15.22 4.03 -37.97
CA ASN A 82 -14.85 4.42 -39.32
C ASN A 82 -15.41 5.81 -39.64
N ILE A 83 -14.62 6.62 -40.36
CA ILE A 83 -15.03 7.95 -40.83
C ILE A 83 -14.44 8.15 -42.22
N GLU A 84 -15.30 8.40 -43.20
CA GLU A 84 -14.93 8.71 -44.58
C GLU A 84 -15.66 9.96 -45.06
N VAL A 85 -14.99 10.77 -45.88
CA VAL A 85 -15.63 11.91 -46.55
C VAL A 85 -15.55 11.68 -48.04
N ILE A 86 -16.73 11.54 -48.66
CA ILE A 86 -16.90 11.21 -50.06
C ILE A 86 -17.42 12.45 -50.79
N VAL A 87 -16.96 12.64 -52.02
CA VAL A 87 -17.57 13.61 -52.94
C VAL A 87 -18.74 12.92 -53.65
N ASP A 88 -19.97 13.30 -53.29
CA ASP A 88 -21.20 12.77 -53.91
C ASP A 88 -21.29 13.24 -55.37
N LYS A 89 -21.22 14.56 -55.59
CA LYS A 89 -21.26 15.15 -56.93
C LYS A 89 -20.59 16.51 -57.00
N ILE A 90 -20.10 16.82 -58.20
CA ILE A 90 -19.55 18.14 -58.56
C ILE A 90 -20.46 18.78 -59.59
N VAL A 91 -20.89 20.02 -59.35
CA VAL A 91 -21.76 20.79 -60.23
C VAL A 91 -21.14 22.17 -60.45
N GLY A 92 -20.62 22.42 -61.65
CA GLY A 92 -19.92 23.67 -61.95
C GLY A 92 -18.65 23.83 -61.11
N ASP A 93 -18.59 24.91 -60.32
CA ASP A 93 -17.55 25.19 -59.34
C ASP A 93 -17.92 24.76 -57.91
N GLY A 94 -19.00 23.99 -57.74
CA GLY A 94 -19.49 23.53 -56.44
C GLY A 94 -19.39 22.01 -56.23
N VAL A 95 -19.31 21.60 -54.97
CA VAL A 95 -19.18 20.20 -54.54
C VAL A 95 -20.16 19.86 -53.41
N PHE A 96 -20.75 18.67 -53.47
CA PHE A 96 -21.53 18.08 -52.38
C PHE A 96 -20.71 16.98 -51.70
N LEU A 97 -20.67 17.01 -50.37
CA LEU A 97 -19.90 16.08 -49.56
C LEU A 97 -20.83 15.18 -48.75
N THR A 98 -20.49 13.90 -48.66
CA THR A 98 -21.13 12.95 -47.75
C THR A 98 -20.09 12.49 -46.73
N ILE A 99 -20.41 12.66 -45.45
CA ILE A 99 -19.61 12.15 -44.35
C ILE A 99 -20.21 10.82 -43.93
N GLU A 100 -19.56 9.72 -44.32
CA GLU A 100 -19.95 8.38 -43.89
C GLU A 100 -19.27 8.08 -42.55
N VAL A 101 -20.06 7.71 -41.55
CA VAL A 101 -19.55 7.34 -40.22
C VAL A 101 -20.09 5.98 -39.80
N GLU A 102 -19.25 5.21 -39.12
CA GLU A 102 -19.68 4.03 -38.38
C GLU A 102 -19.42 4.29 -36.89
N GLU A 103 -20.46 4.21 -36.05
CA GLU A 103 -20.33 4.46 -34.61
C GLU A 103 -19.76 3.24 -33.88
N ASN A 104 -18.80 3.48 -32.97
CA ASN A 104 -18.34 2.47 -32.02
C ASN A 104 -19.50 1.99 -31.15
N LYS A 105 -19.50 0.70 -30.85
CA LYS A 105 -20.52 0.08 -29.99
C LYS A 105 -20.35 0.53 -28.54
N ARG A 106 -21.47 0.55 -27.83
CA ARG A 106 -21.52 0.89 -26.40
C ARG A 106 -21.70 -0.35 -25.54
N LEU A 107 -21.07 -0.34 -24.37
CA LEU A 107 -21.16 -1.43 -23.41
C LEU A 107 -22.55 -1.49 -22.77
N SER A 108 -23.23 -2.62 -22.85
CA SER A 108 -24.51 -2.85 -22.17
C SER A 108 -24.30 -3.55 -20.83
N ASN A 109 -23.67 -4.72 -20.85
CA ASN A 109 -23.39 -5.52 -19.66
C ASN A 109 -21.98 -6.11 -19.69
N ILE A 110 -21.45 -6.43 -18.50
CA ILE A 110 -20.24 -7.23 -18.32
C ILE A 110 -20.65 -8.56 -17.72
N LYS A 111 -20.37 -9.65 -18.44
CA LYS A 111 -20.65 -11.04 -18.04
C LYS A 111 -19.33 -11.77 -17.83
N VAL A 112 -19.06 -12.19 -16.60
CA VAL A 112 -17.82 -12.90 -16.22
C VAL A 112 -18.14 -14.36 -15.98
N TYR A 113 -17.24 -15.24 -16.42
CA TYR A 113 -17.37 -16.69 -16.31
C TYR A 113 -16.08 -17.31 -15.80
N ASN A 114 -16.22 -18.40 -15.04
CA ASN A 114 -15.11 -19.19 -14.47
C ASN A 114 -14.17 -18.36 -13.56
N ASN A 115 -14.77 -17.51 -12.73
CA ASN A 115 -14.07 -16.70 -11.73
C ASN A 115 -14.39 -17.20 -10.30
N SER A 116 -13.83 -18.34 -9.90
CA SER A 116 -14.05 -18.91 -8.56
C SER A 116 -13.29 -18.16 -7.48
N GLU A 117 -12.07 -17.72 -7.80
CA GLU A 117 -11.14 -17.15 -6.82
C GLU A 117 -11.35 -15.64 -6.64
N ILE A 118 -11.69 -14.93 -7.72
CA ILE A 118 -11.92 -13.47 -7.70
C ILE A 118 -13.39 -13.16 -7.94
N THR A 119 -13.96 -12.27 -7.13
CA THR A 119 -15.39 -11.94 -7.25
C THR A 119 -15.69 -11.21 -8.55
N THR A 120 -16.89 -11.43 -9.09
CA THR A 120 -17.33 -10.75 -10.32
C THR A 120 -17.31 -9.23 -10.19
N GLU A 121 -17.55 -8.70 -8.99
CA GLU A 121 -17.54 -7.26 -8.73
C GLU A 121 -16.13 -6.66 -8.74
N GLU A 122 -15.12 -7.40 -8.26
CA GLU A 122 -13.71 -6.99 -8.37
C GLU A 122 -13.24 -6.99 -9.83
N ILE A 123 -13.60 -8.02 -10.60
CA ILE A 123 -13.29 -8.09 -12.03
C ILE A 123 -13.95 -6.92 -12.77
N LYS A 124 -15.21 -6.62 -12.49
CA LYS A 124 -15.88 -5.44 -13.09
C LYS A 124 -15.21 -4.12 -12.74
N LYS A 125 -14.71 -3.96 -11.51
CA LYS A 125 -13.90 -2.79 -11.13
C LYS A 125 -12.60 -2.74 -11.92
N GLY A 126 -11.91 -3.87 -12.07
CA GLY A 126 -10.68 -4.00 -12.87
C GLY A 126 -10.87 -3.70 -14.35
N VAL A 127 -12.05 -4.00 -14.92
CA VAL A 127 -12.41 -3.61 -16.31
C VAL A 127 -12.45 -2.09 -16.48
N GLY A 128 -12.81 -1.33 -15.44
CA GLY A 128 -12.78 0.14 -15.47
C GLY A 128 -13.76 0.80 -16.44
N LYS A 129 -14.80 0.08 -16.90
CA LYS A 129 -15.86 0.61 -17.78
C LYS A 129 -17.24 0.40 -17.20
N ASN A 130 -18.12 1.35 -17.46
CA ASN A 130 -19.51 1.34 -17.04
C ASN A 130 -20.45 1.13 -18.24
N ARG A 131 -21.70 0.77 -17.93
CA ARG A 131 -22.75 0.69 -18.95
C ARG A 131 -22.90 2.04 -19.67
N GLY A 132 -22.91 1.99 -21.00
CA GLY A 132 -23.00 3.14 -21.90
C GLY A 132 -21.65 3.64 -22.42
N ASP A 133 -20.54 3.22 -21.81
CA ASP A 133 -19.20 3.57 -22.28
C ASP A 133 -18.90 2.94 -23.64
N ILE A 134 -18.06 3.59 -24.43
CA ILE A 134 -17.57 3.05 -25.70
C ILE A 134 -16.61 1.88 -25.41
N ILE A 135 -16.78 0.79 -26.16
CA ILE A 135 -15.90 -0.37 -26.10
C ILE A 135 -15.41 -0.76 -27.49
N THR A 136 -14.09 -0.96 -27.59
CA THR A 136 -13.37 -1.25 -28.83
C THR A 136 -12.48 -2.48 -28.66
N GLU A 137 -11.96 -3.02 -29.76
CA GLU A 137 -10.97 -4.11 -29.73
C GLU A 137 -9.71 -3.76 -28.93
N TYR A 138 -9.27 -2.49 -29.00
CA TYR A 138 -8.14 -2.02 -28.21
C TYR A 138 -8.44 -2.04 -26.71
N ASP A 139 -9.68 -1.74 -26.32
CA ASP A 139 -10.09 -1.86 -24.92
C ASP A 139 -10.03 -3.30 -24.43
N LEU A 140 -10.36 -4.30 -25.26
CA LEU A 140 -10.24 -5.72 -24.89
C LEU A 140 -8.80 -6.11 -24.56
N TYR A 141 -7.83 -5.58 -25.31
CA TYR A 141 -6.42 -5.78 -25.02
C TYR A 141 -6.03 -5.17 -23.66
N LEU A 142 -6.47 -3.95 -23.37
CA LEU A 142 -6.20 -3.29 -22.08
C LEU A 142 -6.86 -4.04 -20.93
N ILE A 143 -8.14 -4.38 -21.05
CA ILE A 143 -8.90 -5.15 -20.06
C ILE A 143 -8.21 -6.49 -19.78
N LYS A 144 -7.79 -7.21 -20.83
CA LYS A 144 -7.03 -8.47 -20.66
C LYS A 144 -5.78 -8.26 -19.82
N LYS A 145 -5.03 -7.19 -20.08
CA LYS A 145 -3.79 -6.86 -19.37
C LYS A 145 -4.05 -6.48 -17.92
N ASP A 146 -5.03 -5.62 -17.67
CA ASP A 146 -5.33 -5.12 -16.33
C ASP A 146 -5.92 -6.23 -15.45
N LEU A 147 -6.80 -7.05 -16.00
CA LEU A 147 -7.29 -8.24 -15.31
C LEU A 147 -6.17 -9.26 -15.08
N LYS A 148 -5.19 -9.38 -15.99
CA LYS A 148 -4.05 -10.30 -15.79
C LYS A 148 -3.24 -9.88 -14.57
N VAL A 149 -3.01 -8.58 -14.41
CA VAL A 149 -2.35 -8.02 -13.22
C VAL A 149 -3.16 -8.30 -11.96
N LEU A 150 -4.49 -8.08 -11.99
CA LEU A 150 -5.36 -8.39 -10.86
C LEU A 150 -5.24 -9.86 -10.42
N TYR A 151 -5.25 -10.79 -11.38
CA TYR A 151 -5.07 -12.21 -11.08
C TYR A 151 -3.65 -12.54 -10.59
N ASP A 152 -2.61 -11.88 -11.11
CA ASP A 152 -1.23 -12.01 -10.59
C ASP A 152 -1.11 -11.54 -9.13
N GLU A 153 -1.82 -10.48 -8.75
CA GLU A 153 -1.83 -9.93 -7.39
C GLU A 153 -2.51 -10.86 -6.37
N GLU A 154 -3.43 -11.71 -6.81
CA GLU A 154 -4.10 -12.74 -6.01
C GLU A 154 -3.38 -14.11 -6.09
N GLY A 155 -2.15 -14.14 -6.60
CA GLY A 155 -1.32 -15.35 -6.69
C GLY A 155 -1.65 -16.28 -7.86
N LEU A 156 -2.59 -15.92 -8.73
CA LEU A 156 -3.04 -16.72 -9.88
C LEU A 156 -2.23 -16.40 -11.14
N THR A 157 -0.93 -16.70 -11.06
CA THR A 157 0.05 -16.27 -12.08
C THR A 157 -0.24 -16.83 -13.48
N PHE A 158 -0.84 -18.02 -13.54
CA PHE A 158 -1.12 -18.73 -14.80
C PHE A 158 -2.51 -18.45 -15.36
N ALA A 159 -3.26 -17.52 -14.75
CA ALA A 159 -4.58 -17.17 -15.22
C ALA A 159 -4.54 -16.65 -16.66
N LYS A 160 -5.42 -17.16 -17.50
CA LYS A 160 -5.63 -16.69 -18.87
C LYS A 160 -7.00 -16.04 -18.98
N ILE A 161 -7.01 -14.83 -19.51
CA ILE A 161 -8.22 -14.02 -19.65
C ILE A 161 -8.55 -13.86 -21.13
N PHE A 162 -9.81 -14.16 -21.46
CA PHE A 162 -10.36 -14.13 -22.81
C PHE A 162 -11.57 -13.18 -22.84
N PRO A 163 -11.34 -11.87 -23.02
CA PRO A 163 -12.41 -10.92 -23.23
C PRO A 163 -12.90 -10.97 -24.68
N GLU A 164 -14.22 -10.94 -24.85
CA GLU A 164 -14.90 -11.01 -26.14
C GLU A 164 -16.09 -10.04 -26.14
N ILE A 165 -16.29 -9.34 -27.25
CA ILE A 165 -17.48 -8.52 -27.49
C ILE A 165 -18.52 -9.39 -28.20
N ILE A 166 -19.70 -9.50 -27.61
CA ILE A 166 -20.84 -10.21 -28.21
C ILE A 166 -21.99 -9.24 -28.44
N GLN A 167 -22.78 -9.47 -29.49
CA GLN A 167 -23.97 -8.68 -29.78
C GLN A 167 -24.93 -8.71 -28.60
N SER A 168 -25.43 -7.55 -28.16
CA SER A 168 -26.39 -7.47 -27.06
C SER A 168 -27.81 -7.72 -27.58
N ASP A 169 -28.63 -8.42 -26.79
CA ASP A 169 -30.06 -8.61 -27.08
C ASP A 169 -30.86 -7.30 -27.04
N SER A 170 -30.26 -6.23 -26.50
CA SER A 170 -30.93 -4.95 -26.25
C SER A 170 -31.08 -4.07 -27.50
N SER A 171 -30.05 -3.97 -28.34
CA SER A 171 -30.08 -3.25 -29.62
C SER A 171 -28.76 -3.43 -30.39
N ASP A 172 -28.75 -3.09 -31.68
CA ASP A 172 -27.55 -3.16 -32.53
C ASP A 172 -26.46 -2.17 -32.12
N ALA A 173 -26.79 -1.05 -31.46
CA ALA A 173 -25.81 -0.05 -31.00
C ALA A 173 -25.06 -0.47 -29.72
N TYR A 174 -25.51 -1.54 -29.07
CA TYR A 174 -24.99 -2.00 -27.79
C TYR A 174 -24.44 -3.42 -27.89
N VAL A 175 -23.39 -3.68 -27.12
CA VAL A 175 -22.72 -4.99 -27.03
C VAL A 175 -22.52 -5.39 -25.58
N ASP A 176 -22.50 -6.68 -25.31
CA ASP A 176 -22.09 -7.21 -24.01
C ASP A 176 -20.61 -7.58 -24.05
N LEU A 177 -19.87 -7.24 -22.99
CA LEU A 177 -18.52 -7.73 -22.76
C LEU A 177 -18.60 -9.06 -22.03
N LYS A 178 -18.18 -10.13 -22.69
CA LYS A 178 -18.02 -11.45 -22.10
C LYS A 178 -16.56 -11.65 -21.71
N ILE A 179 -16.31 -12.07 -20.48
CA ILE A 179 -14.97 -12.35 -19.97
C ILE A 179 -14.97 -13.80 -19.50
N TYR A 180 -14.23 -14.65 -20.20
CA TYR A 180 -13.96 -16.00 -19.77
C TYR A 180 -12.58 -16.06 -19.13
N VAL A 181 -12.48 -16.64 -17.95
CA VAL A 181 -11.23 -16.81 -17.23
C VAL A 181 -10.88 -18.29 -17.12
N GLU A 182 -9.64 -18.64 -17.42
CA GLU A 182 -9.02 -19.88 -16.99
C GLU A 182 -8.08 -19.53 -15.83
N GLU A 183 -8.48 -19.74 -14.57
CA GLU A 183 -7.72 -19.25 -13.41
C GLU A 183 -6.35 -19.93 -13.25
N GLY A 184 -6.17 -21.10 -13.89
CA GLY A 184 -4.92 -21.85 -13.87
C GLY A 184 -4.74 -22.71 -12.62
N SER A 185 -3.64 -23.46 -12.57
CA SER A 185 -3.26 -24.21 -11.38
C SER A 185 -2.76 -23.25 -10.29
N GLU A 186 -3.13 -23.55 -9.04
CA GLU A 186 -2.38 -23.04 -7.89
C GLU A 186 -1.03 -23.75 -7.81
N PHE A 187 0.00 -23.04 -7.34
CA PHE A 187 1.32 -23.62 -7.16
C PHE A 187 1.73 -23.60 -5.69
N TYR A 188 2.46 -24.63 -5.28
CA TYR A 188 2.92 -24.81 -3.90
C TYR A 188 4.44 -24.79 -3.84
N VAL A 189 5.01 -24.11 -2.85
CA VAL A 189 6.45 -24.03 -2.64
C VAL A 189 6.97 -25.41 -2.21
N GLU A 190 7.74 -26.03 -3.10
CA GLU A 190 8.32 -27.36 -2.88
C GLU A 190 9.74 -27.26 -2.33
N SER A 191 10.50 -26.25 -2.75
CA SER A 191 11.84 -26.02 -2.19
C SER A 191 12.30 -24.58 -2.28
N ILE A 192 12.98 -24.12 -1.25
CA ILE A 192 13.72 -22.85 -1.25
C ILE A 192 15.21 -23.17 -1.09
N ARG A 193 16.04 -22.64 -1.97
CA ARG A 193 17.50 -22.82 -1.95
C ARG A 193 18.18 -21.48 -1.87
N PHE A 194 19.17 -21.40 -0.99
CA PHE A 194 20.03 -20.24 -0.87
C PHE A 194 21.42 -20.59 -1.41
N ASN A 195 21.99 -19.66 -2.18
CA ASN A 195 23.34 -19.73 -2.70
C ASN A 195 24.15 -18.55 -2.17
N GLY A 196 25.41 -18.79 -1.81
CA GLY A 196 26.32 -17.76 -1.31
C GLY A 196 26.25 -17.54 0.20
N ASN A 197 25.30 -18.18 0.89
CA ASN A 197 25.28 -18.32 2.33
C ASN A 197 26.36 -19.32 2.80
N LYS A 198 27.17 -18.90 3.77
CA LYS A 198 28.28 -19.64 4.39
C LYS A 198 28.14 -19.66 5.90
N TYR A 199 27.60 -18.60 6.49
CA TYR A 199 27.42 -18.47 7.94
C TYR A 199 26.10 -19.07 8.43
N PHE A 200 25.06 -19.05 7.58
CA PHE A 200 23.74 -19.64 7.89
C PHE A 200 23.39 -20.77 6.93
N SER A 201 22.69 -21.78 7.44
CA SER A 201 22.13 -22.86 6.64
C SER A 201 20.88 -22.42 5.87
N ASN A 202 20.54 -23.15 4.81
CA ASN A 202 19.33 -22.85 4.03
C ASN A 202 18.05 -22.91 4.88
N SER A 203 18.00 -23.82 5.85
CA SER A 203 16.86 -23.96 6.75
C SER A 203 16.71 -22.79 7.71
N GLU A 204 17.81 -22.20 8.18
CA GLU A 204 17.77 -21.00 9.02
C GLU A 204 17.26 -19.80 8.22
N LEU A 205 17.73 -19.63 6.98
CA LEU A 205 17.26 -18.55 6.12
C LEU A 205 15.81 -18.75 5.66
N GLU A 206 15.40 -19.99 5.43
CA GLU A 206 14.00 -20.33 5.13
C GLU A 206 13.07 -20.02 6.31
N SER A 207 13.51 -20.25 7.56
CA SER A 207 12.69 -19.93 8.74
C SER A 207 12.50 -18.43 8.99
N GLU A 208 13.24 -17.57 8.30
CA GLU A 208 13.04 -16.12 8.35
C GLU A 208 11.98 -15.63 7.37
N PHE A 209 11.45 -16.50 6.50
CA PHE A 209 10.27 -16.20 5.68
C PHE A 209 9.01 -16.48 6.50
N ASP A 210 8.09 -15.52 6.57
CA ASP A 210 6.89 -15.65 7.38
C ASP A 210 5.84 -16.51 6.64
N ASP A 211 5.61 -16.21 5.36
CA ASP A 211 4.51 -16.80 4.57
C ASP A 211 5.02 -17.73 3.45
N THR A 212 6.26 -17.53 2.96
CA THR A 212 6.84 -18.35 1.90
C THR A 212 7.65 -19.50 2.48
N HIS A 213 7.01 -20.64 2.72
CA HIS A 213 7.67 -21.80 3.32
C HIS A 213 7.33 -23.11 2.61
N THR A 214 8.23 -24.09 2.71
CA THR A 214 7.91 -25.46 2.29
C THR A 214 6.91 -26.12 3.23
N LYS A 215 6.17 -27.12 2.72
CA LYS A 215 5.18 -27.83 3.54
C LYS A 215 5.87 -28.72 4.56
N SER A 216 5.84 -28.32 5.83
CA SER A 216 6.27 -29.18 6.93
C SER A 216 5.30 -30.35 7.14
N TRP A 217 5.84 -31.56 7.35
CA TRP A 217 5.04 -32.79 7.50
C TRP A 217 4.06 -32.78 8.69
N TYR A 218 4.23 -31.85 9.63
CA TYR A 218 3.42 -31.70 10.85
C TYR A 218 2.48 -30.47 10.83
N GLU A 219 2.59 -29.59 9.83
CA GLU A 219 1.76 -28.38 9.75
C GLU A 219 0.51 -28.65 8.91
N PHE A 220 -0.66 -28.61 9.57
CA PHE A 220 -1.97 -28.79 8.94
C PHE A 220 -2.77 -27.49 8.84
N TRP A 221 -2.21 -26.37 9.31
CA TRP A 221 -2.85 -25.05 9.33
C TRP A 221 -2.21 -24.03 8.37
N SER A 222 -0.99 -24.29 7.88
CA SER A 222 -0.28 -23.41 6.93
C SER A 222 -0.46 -23.92 5.50
N SER A 223 -0.77 -23.01 4.58
CA SER A 223 -0.83 -23.31 3.15
C SER A 223 0.53 -22.96 2.55
N SER A 224 1.27 -23.94 2.04
CA SER A 224 2.51 -23.69 1.29
C SER A 224 2.23 -23.12 -0.12
N LYS A 225 1.10 -22.45 -0.33
CA LYS A 225 0.72 -21.84 -1.62
C LYS A 225 1.70 -20.71 -1.90
N PHE A 226 2.28 -20.71 -3.08
CA PHE A 226 3.19 -19.64 -3.48
C PHE A 226 2.40 -18.38 -3.82
N ASP A 227 2.58 -17.35 -3.01
CA ASP A 227 2.13 -16.01 -3.29
C ASP A 227 3.35 -15.12 -3.59
N LYS A 228 3.37 -14.52 -4.79
CA LYS A 228 4.50 -13.70 -5.22
C LYS A 228 4.65 -12.44 -4.37
N LYS A 229 3.56 -11.84 -3.93
CA LYS A 229 3.57 -10.61 -3.14
C LYS A 229 4.08 -10.87 -1.74
N GLU A 230 3.67 -11.98 -1.12
CA GLU A 230 4.22 -12.38 0.17
C GLU A 230 5.71 -12.73 0.05
N TYR A 231 6.11 -13.44 -1.00
CA TYR A 231 7.53 -13.69 -1.29
C TYR A 231 8.35 -12.41 -1.43
N GLU A 232 7.83 -11.36 -2.10
CA GLU A 232 8.53 -10.07 -2.19
C GLU A 232 8.67 -9.36 -0.82
N LYS A 233 7.75 -9.57 0.12
CA LYS A 233 7.89 -9.06 1.50
C LYS A 233 8.92 -9.88 2.28
N ASP A 234 8.85 -11.20 2.18
CA ASP A 234 9.76 -12.13 2.83
C ASP A 234 11.23 -11.89 2.42
N LYS A 235 11.49 -11.54 1.16
CA LYS A 235 12.83 -11.12 0.71
C LYS A 235 13.42 -9.99 1.57
N GLN A 236 12.60 -9.07 2.06
CA GLN A 236 13.05 -7.95 2.89
C GLN A 236 13.45 -8.40 4.30
N LEU A 237 12.88 -9.52 4.78
CA LEU A 237 13.20 -10.09 6.08
C LEU A 237 14.64 -10.61 6.14
N LEU A 238 15.16 -11.18 5.05
CA LEU A 238 16.57 -11.60 5.01
C LEU A 238 17.54 -10.44 5.26
N SER A 239 17.29 -9.29 4.62
CA SER A 239 18.13 -8.10 4.83
C SER A 239 18.12 -7.66 6.30
N LYS A 240 16.95 -7.74 6.94
CA LYS A 240 16.78 -7.44 8.36
C LYS A 240 17.49 -8.46 9.25
N PHE A 241 17.31 -9.76 8.98
CA PHE A 241 17.95 -10.86 9.69
C PHE A 241 19.48 -10.75 9.66
N TYR A 242 20.06 -10.61 8.47
CA TYR A 242 21.50 -10.46 8.31
C TYR A 242 22.03 -9.19 9.02
N ALA A 243 21.31 -8.08 8.95
CA ALA A 243 21.68 -6.86 9.69
C ALA A 243 21.60 -7.04 11.22
N ASN A 244 20.66 -7.85 11.71
CA ASN A 244 20.53 -8.20 13.13
C ASN A 244 21.62 -9.18 13.61
N GLU A 245 22.18 -9.97 12.69
CA GLU A 245 23.29 -10.87 12.95
C GLU A 245 24.67 -10.24 12.71
N GLY A 246 24.72 -8.95 12.38
CA GLY A 246 25.95 -8.17 12.21
C GLY A 246 26.54 -8.14 10.81
N PHE A 247 25.81 -8.59 9.79
CA PHE A 247 26.26 -8.60 8.39
C PHE A 247 25.88 -7.30 7.67
N MET A 248 26.69 -6.26 7.86
CA MET A 248 26.46 -4.92 7.29
C MET A 248 26.72 -4.82 5.78
N ASP A 249 27.42 -5.81 5.22
CA ASP A 249 27.74 -5.90 3.79
C ASP A 249 26.83 -6.88 3.05
N TYR A 250 25.75 -7.32 3.70
CA TYR A 250 24.77 -8.20 3.09
C TYR A 250 24.18 -7.57 1.83
N GLU A 251 24.13 -8.36 0.77
CA GLU A 251 23.56 -7.95 -0.50
C GLU A 251 22.71 -9.10 -1.07
N TYR A 252 21.45 -8.78 -1.39
CA TYR A 252 20.59 -9.65 -2.16
C TYR A 252 20.94 -9.51 -3.64
N LEU A 253 21.44 -10.57 -4.28
CA LEU A 253 21.95 -10.48 -5.65
C LEU A 253 20.85 -10.72 -6.69
N SER A 254 20.15 -11.84 -6.57
CA SER A 254 19.10 -12.24 -7.53
C SER A 254 18.36 -13.46 -7.04
N ASP A 255 17.12 -13.62 -7.51
CA ASP A 255 16.34 -14.84 -7.37
C ASP A 255 15.87 -15.42 -8.70
N SER A 256 15.53 -16.71 -8.67
CA SER A 256 14.79 -17.38 -9.72
C SER A 256 13.66 -18.20 -9.10
N VAL A 257 12.47 -18.05 -9.67
CA VAL A 257 11.27 -18.82 -9.33
C VAL A 257 10.95 -19.72 -10.52
N GLU A 258 11.14 -21.02 -10.35
CA GLU A 258 10.86 -22.03 -11.36
C GLU A 258 9.52 -22.70 -11.05
N TYR A 259 8.65 -22.77 -12.07
CA TYR A 259 7.32 -23.37 -11.96
C TYR A 259 7.31 -24.74 -12.66
N ASP A 260 6.94 -25.77 -11.92
CA ASP A 260 6.69 -27.12 -12.42
C ASP A 260 5.17 -27.31 -12.59
N GLU A 261 4.69 -27.12 -13.83
CA GLU A 261 3.26 -27.22 -14.16
C GLU A 261 2.69 -28.63 -13.92
N ASP A 262 3.51 -29.68 -14.06
CA ASP A 262 3.07 -31.08 -13.94
C ASP A 262 2.78 -31.43 -12.47
N ASN A 263 3.61 -30.94 -11.54
CA ASN A 263 3.47 -31.20 -10.11
C ASN A 263 2.81 -30.05 -9.33
N GLN A 264 2.40 -28.96 -10.01
CA GLN A 264 1.88 -27.75 -9.36
C GLN A 264 2.86 -27.21 -8.30
N ALA A 265 4.16 -27.29 -8.57
CA ALA A 265 5.23 -27.02 -7.62
C ALA A 265 6.07 -25.80 -8.03
N VAL A 266 6.57 -25.08 -7.03
CA VAL A 266 7.47 -23.94 -7.20
C VAL A 266 8.80 -24.21 -6.50
N HIS A 267 9.88 -24.01 -7.25
CA HIS A 267 11.26 -24.06 -6.75
C HIS A 267 11.87 -22.66 -6.76
N ILE A 268 12.24 -22.17 -5.58
CA ILE A 268 12.82 -20.84 -5.41
C ILE A 268 14.32 -20.99 -5.17
N THR A 269 15.12 -20.25 -5.92
CA THR A 269 16.57 -20.12 -5.67
C THR A 269 16.92 -18.66 -5.43
N VAL A 270 17.51 -18.36 -4.28
CA VAL A 270 17.94 -17.03 -3.87
C VAL A 270 19.46 -16.98 -3.80
N ASN A 271 20.07 -15.99 -4.45
CA ASN A 271 21.50 -15.77 -4.43
C ASN A 271 21.81 -14.56 -3.56
N VAL A 272 22.62 -14.77 -2.53
CA VAL A 272 22.99 -13.75 -1.56
C VAL A 272 24.51 -13.61 -1.47
N LYS A 273 24.95 -12.46 -0.99
CA LYS A 273 26.33 -12.23 -0.59
C LYS A 273 26.30 -11.73 0.85
N GLU A 274 26.72 -12.59 1.79
CA GLU A 274 26.63 -12.28 3.23
C GLU A 274 27.58 -11.15 3.66
N GLY A 275 28.78 -11.12 3.08
CA GLY A 275 29.84 -10.23 3.55
C GLY A 275 30.44 -10.70 4.88
N ASN A 276 30.97 -9.75 5.65
CA ASN A 276 31.62 -10.02 6.93
C ASN A 276 30.69 -9.73 8.10
N ARG A 277 30.92 -10.45 9.21
CA ARG A 277 30.22 -10.21 10.48
C ARG A 277 30.96 -9.13 11.27
N TYR A 278 30.26 -8.06 11.62
CA TYR A 278 30.81 -6.90 12.32
C TYR A 278 30.55 -6.94 13.81
N TYR A 279 31.56 -6.54 14.57
CA TYR A 279 31.56 -6.41 16.02
C TYR A 279 31.68 -4.94 16.41
N VAL A 280 30.92 -4.52 17.43
CA VAL A 280 30.93 -3.14 17.91
C VAL A 280 32.23 -2.87 18.66
N ARG A 281 33.05 -1.98 18.11
CA ARG A 281 34.34 -1.64 18.72
C ARG A 281 34.23 -0.47 19.68
N ASN A 282 33.67 0.65 19.24
CA ASN A 282 33.43 1.82 20.07
C ASN A 282 32.07 2.44 19.74
N ILE A 283 31.43 3.03 20.76
CA ILE A 283 30.24 3.86 20.62
C ILE A 283 30.56 5.21 21.24
N THR A 284 30.29 6.29 20.51
CA THR A 284 30.56 7.67 20.97
C THR A 284 29.34 8.53 20.70
N PHE A 285 29.00 9.40 21.65
CA PHE A 285 27.95 10.39 21.45
C PHE A 285 28.57 11.75 21.15
N GLU A 286 27.91 12.51 20.27
CA GLU A 286 28.29 13.88 19.94
C GLU A 286 27.09 14.80 20.15
N GLY A 287 27.30 16.00 20.70
CA GLY A 287 26.23 16.99 20.89
C GLY A 287 25.37 16.79 22.14
N ASN A 288 25.62 15.74 22.93
CA ASN A 288 25.04 15.54 24.25
C ASN A 288 25.75 16.42 25.29
N THR A 289 24.99 17.27 25.97
CA THR A 289 25.46 18.15 27.06
C THR A 289 24.72 17.88 28.37
N VAL A 290 23.52 17.28 28.30
CA VAL A 290 22.66 16.97 29.45
C VAL A 290 23.10 15.68 30.14
N PHE A 291 23.48 14.66 29.36
CA PHE A 291 23.94 13.38 29.87
C PHE A 291 25.34 13.04 29.33
N PRO A 292 26.24 12.51 30.18
CA PRO A 292 27.54 12.03 29.72
C PRO A 292 27.39 10.73 28.91
N ASP A 293 28.35 10.47 28.02
CA ASP A 293 28.37 9.30 27.13
C ASP A 293 28.19 8.00 27.91
N GLU A 294 28.86 7.85 29.06
CA GLU A 294 28.81 6.62 29.85
C GLU A 294 27.37 6.29 30.30
N ALA A 295 26.57 7.30 30.62
CA ALA A 295 25.18 7.11 31.03
C ALA A 295 24.29 6.66 29.86
N LEU A 296 24.54 7.18 28.65
CA LEU A 296 23.80 6.81 27.44
C LEU A 296 24.21 5.43 26.94
N ILE A 297 25.51 5.14 26.89
CA ILE A 297 26.08 3.84 26.48
C ILE A 297 25.57 2.73 27.40
N ALA A 298 25.47 2.97 28.72
CA ALA A 298 24.94 1.99 29.66
C ALA A 298 23.47 1.61 29.37
N ARG A 299 22.70 2.43 28.65
CA ARG A 299 21.33 2.09 28.22
C ARG A 299 21.26 1.29 26.93
N LEU A 300 22.34 1.27 26.15
CA LEU A 300 22.36 0.55 24.87
C LEU A 300 22.42 -0.97 25.06
N ASP A 301 22.99 -1.46 26.18
CA ASP A 301 23.22 -2.89 26.43
C ASP A 301 24.04 -3.56 25.31
N PHE A 302 25.09 -2.84 24.86
CA PHE A 302 26.08 -3.30 23.89
C PHE A 302 27.49 -3.19 24.48
N PRO A 303 27.99 -4.23 25.16
CA PRO A 303 29.40 -4.32 25.51
C PRO A 303 30.30 -4.29 24.27
N LYS A 304 31.49 -3.75 24.46
CA LYS A 304 32.53 -3.72 23.43
C LYS A 304 32.89 -5.15 22.99
N GLY A 305 32.90 -5.38 21.68
CA GLY A 305 33.17 -6.68 21.06
C GLY A 305 31.94 -7.57 20.88
N GLU A 306 30.73 -7.10 21.24
CA GLU A 306 29.50 -7.81 20.87
C GLU A 306 29.22 -7.70 19.37
N VAL A 307 28.60 -8.72 18.81
CA VAL A 307 28.09 -8.69 17.43
C VAL A 307 27.10 -7.55 17.29
N TYR A 308 27.20 -6.78 16.21
CA TYR A 308 26.30 -5.67 16.00
C TYR A 308 24.90 -6.15 15.60
N ASN A 309 23.95 -6.13 16.53
CA ASN A 309 22.54 -6.35 16.24
C ASN A 309 21.83 -5.00 16.05
N LYS A 310 21.53 -4.66 14.79
CA LYS A 310 20.97 -3.35 14.41
C LYS A 310 19.63 -3.05 15.08
N GLU A 311 18.70 -4.01 15.11
CA GLU A 311 17.39 -3.82 15.74
C GLU A 311 17.47 -3.64 17.25
N LYS A 312 18.19 -4.51 17.96
CA LYS A 312 18.43 -4.39 19.41
C LYS A 312 19.07 -3.03 19.73
N PHE A 313 20.06 -2.61 18.94
CA PHE A 313 20.71 -1.31 19.09
C PHE A 313 19.72 -0.16 18.93
N MET A 314 18.91 -0.17 17.87
CA MET A 314 17.93 0.89 17.61
C MET A 314 16.83 0.94 18.67
N LEU A 315 16.37 -0.21 19.18
CA LEU A 315 15.42 -0.29 20.29
C LEU A 315 16.00 0.32 21.57
N ASN A 316 17.22 -0.05 21.93
CA ASN A 316 17.87 0.48 23.14
C ASN A 316 18.36 1.93 22.99
N LEU A 317 18.47 2.44 21.76
CA LEU A 317 18.76 3.85 21.50
C LEU A 317 17.49 4.72 21.53
N ASN A 318 16.42 4.31 20.85
CA ASN A 318 15.27 5.17 20.54
C ASN A 318 13.95 4.80 21.23
N GLY A 319 13.86 3.63 21.87
CA GLY A 319 12.64 3.20 22.52
C GLY A 319 12.51 1.69 22.58
N ASN A 320 12.56 1.14 23.79
CA ASN A 320 12.23 -0.26 24.03
C ASN A 320 10.96 -0.37 24.89
N GLN A 321 10.41 -1.58 25.01
CA GLN A 321 9.16 -1.82 25.72
C GLN A 321 9.25 -1.50 27.22
N GLU A 322 10.45 -1.64 27.80
CA GLU A 322 10.74 -1.35 29.21
C GLU A 322 10.99 0.14 29.48
N PHE A 323 11.03 0.98 28.45
CA PHE A 323 11.40 2.40 28.53
C PHE A 323 12.74 2.63 29.27
N SER A 324 13.66 1.68 29.12
CA SER A 324 15.01 1.71 29.70
C SER A 324 16.06 2.21 28.71
N ASP A 325 15.66 2.49 27.47
CA ASP A 325 16.50 2.99 26.38
C ASP A 325 17.14 4.37 26.68
N ALA A 326 18.10 4.75 25.84
CA ALA A 326 18.83 6.03 25.97
C ALA A 326 17.90 7.24 25.78
N LEU A 327 16.96 7.20 24.83
CA LEU A 327 16.03 8.31 24.58
C LEU A 327 15.09 8.54 25.77
N SER A 328 14.77 7.47 26.50
CA SER A 328 13.98 7.54 27.73
C SER A 328 14.68 8.36 28.82
N LEU A 329 16.02 8.47 28.88
CA LEU A 329 16.70 9.39 29.81
C LEU A 329 16.33 10.86 29.56
N TYR A 330 16.33 11.27 28.29
CA TYR A 330 15.95 12.62 27.85
C TYR A 330 14.45 12.87 28.03
N ASN A 331 13.61 11.94 27.57
CA ASN A 331 12.16 12.05 27.72
C ASN A 331 11.70 12.06 29.18
N ASN A 332 12.42 11.41 30.09
CA ASN A 332 12.11 11.43 31.53
C ASN A 332 12.53 12.74 32.22
N THR A 333 13.40 13.52 31.58
CA THR A 333 13.85 14.81 32.11
C THR A 333 13.21 16.01 31.41
N GLY A 334 12.45 15.80 30.34
CA GLY A 334 11.62 16.82 29.70
C GLY A 334 12.04 17.18 28.28
N TYR A 335 13.01 16.49 27.70
CA TYR A 335 13.45 16.73 26.32
C TYR A 335 12.71 15.80 25.36
N LEU A 336 11.55 16.24 24.84
CA LEU A 336 10.67 15.43 23.97
C LEU A 336 11.16 15.39 22.52
N GLN A 337 11.83 16.46 22.11
CA GLN A 337 12.32 16.63 20.76
C GLN A 337 13.69 16.00 20.54
N THR A 338 14.24 15.31 21.54
CA THR A 338 15.53 14.67 21.40
C THR A 338 15.53 13.70 20.22
N ARG A 339 16.58 13.75 19.41
CA ARG A 339 16.81 12.85 18.29
C ARG A 339 18.24 12.35 18.32
N PHE A 340 18.40 11.05 18.13
CA PHE A 340 19.69 10.42 17.89
C PHE A 340 19.81 10.09 16.42
N ALA A 341 20.96 10.42 15.83
CA ALA A 341 21.32 10.06 14.47
C ALA A 341 22.59 9.19 14.52
N PRO A 342 22.43 7.86 14.65
CA PRO A 342 23.58 6.96 14.63
C PRO A 342 24.17 6.87 13.22
N GLN A 343 25.50 6.89 13.15
CA GLN A 343 26.27 6.64 11.95
C GLN A 343 27.23 5.48 12.20
N GLU A 344 27.13 4.47 11.35
CA GLU A 344 27.94 3.27 11.40
C GLU A 344 29.21 3.49 10.56
N ILE A 345 30.39 3.51 11.19
CA ILE A 345 31.68 3.74 10.53
C ILE A 345 32.45 2.41 10.51
N LYS A 346 32.66 1.86 9.31
CA LYS A 346 33.48 0.67 9.10
C LYS A 346 34.96 1.05 9.26
N VAL A 347 35.59 0.53 10.31
CA VAL A 347 36.96 0.88 10.71
C VAL A 347 37.96 -0.24 10.45
N ALA A 348 37.48 -1.47 10.33
CA ALA A 348 38.22 -2.64 9.86
C ALA A 348 37.26 -3.61 9.17
N GLU A 349 37.77 -4.79 8.79
CA GLU A 349 37.02 -5.83 8.08
C GLU A 349 35.86 -6.44 8.91
N ASP A 350 36.03 -6.51 10.23
CA ASP A 350 35.09 -7.10 11.19
C ASP A 350 34.65 -6.12 12.29
N SER A 351 35.01 -4.83 12.17
CA SER A 351 34.89 -3.88 13.27
C SER A 351 34.16 -2.62 12.82
N VAL A 352 33.15 -2.23 13.59
CA VAL A 352 32.35 -1.01 13.39
C VAL A 352 32.44 -0.09 14.60
N ASP A 353 32.66 1.19 14.35
CA ASP A 353 32.45 2.26 15.34
C ASP A 353 31.10 2.92 15.07
N ILE A 354 30.34 3.22 16.13
CA ILE A 354 29.05 3.89 16.02
C ILE A 354 29.16 5.28 16.62
N VAL A 355 29.03 6.30 15.77
CA VAL A 355 29.03 7.70 16.18
C VAL A 355 27.59 8.20 16.19
N ILE A 356 27.11 8.65 17.34
CA ILE A 356 25.72 9.03 17.53
C ILE A 356 25.63 10.54 17.72
N SER A 357 25.22 11.25 16.67
CA SER A 357 24.93 12.67 16.79
C SER A 357 23.60 12.87 17.54
N THR A 358 23.63 13.68 18.58
CA THR A 358 22.51 13.97 19.47
C THR A 358 22.03 15.39 19.24
N LEU A 359 20.74 15.53 18.93
CA LEU A 359 20.04 16.80 18.99
C LEU A 359 19.16 16.78 20.25
N GLU A 360 19.53 17.52 21.30
CA GLU A 360 18.83 17.47 22.60
C GLU A 360 17.48 18.19 22.56
N GLY A 361 17.43 19.36 21.92
CA GLY A 361 16.25 20.23 21.86
C GLY A 361 15.95 20.96 23.18
N ASP A 362 14.78 21.58 23.25
CA ASP A 362 14.33 22.31 24.44
C ASP A 362 13.67 21.40 25.48
N ARG A 363 13.70 21.85 26.74
CA ARG A 363 13.06 21.17 27.86
C ARG A 363 11.62 21.65 28.05
N TYR A 364 10.68 20.71 27.97
CA TYR A 364 9.25 20.98 28.04
C TYR A 364 8.68 20.86 29.45
N LYS A 365 7.74 21.75 29.76
CA LYS A 365 6.88 21.67 30.95
C LYS A 365 5.46 21.25 30.58
N ILE A 366 4.80 20.59 31.53
CA ILE A 366 3.41 20.23 31.43
C ILE A 366 2.58 21.46 31.80
N ARG A 367 1.89 22.06 30.84
CA ARG A 367 1.04 23.24 31.08
C ARG A 367 -0.30 22.82 31.67
N LYS A 368 -0.97 21.83 31.07
CA LYS A 368 -2.24 21.29 31.56
C LYS A 368 -2.23 19.76 31.56
N VAL A 369 -2.99 19.20 32.50
CA VAL A 369 -3.34 17.79 32.54
C VAL A 369 -4.86 17.68 32.43
N ILE A 370 -5.31 17.31 31.25
CA ILE A 370 -6.71 17.20 30.83
C ILE A 370 -7.12 15.73 30.96
N ILE A 371 -8.25 15.49 31.60
CA ILE A 371 -8.87 14.16 31.70
C ILE A 371 -10.15 14.22 30.88
N ALA A 372 -10.35 13.26 29.99
CA ALA A 372 -11.50 13.21 29.09
C ALA A 372 -12.09 11.79 29.04
N GLY A 373 -13.41 11.69 28.86
CA GLY A 373 -14.13 10.42 28.77
C GLY A 373 -14.58 9.81 30.11
N ASN A 374 -14.33 10.48 31.23
CA ASN A 374 -14.83 10.08 32.54
C ASN A 374 -16.27 10.59 32.77
N SER A 375 -17.25 9.70 32.62
CA SER A 375 -18.68 10.02 32.79
C SER A 375 -19.22 9.70 34.18
N LYS A 376 -18.80 8.57 34.75
CA LYS A 376 -19.19 8.07 36.08
C LYS A 376 -18.14 8.44 37.13
N THR A 377 -16.87 8.19 36.83
CA THR A 377 -15.72 8.41 37.71
C THR A 377 -15.39 9.90 37.81
N LYS A 378 -15.32 10.40 39.03
CA LYS A 378 -15.02 11.81 39.29
C LYS A 378 -13.58 12.12 38.87
N ASP A 379 -13.37 13.29 38.25
CA ASP A 379 -12.04 13.77 37.81
C ASP A 379 -10.98 13.64 38.92
N LYS A 380 -11.33 14.01 40.17
CA LYS A 380 -10.43 13.92 41.33
C LYS A 380 -9.87 12.52 41.59
N VAL A 381 -10.63 11.47 41.26
CA VAL A 381 -10.25 10.06 41.47
C VAL A 381 -9.19 9.64 40.47
N ILE A 382 -9.31 10.11 39.23
CA ILE A 382 -8.31 9.89 38.18
C ILE A 382 -7.09 10.76 38.48
N ARG A 383 -7.31 12.05 38.76
CA ARG A 383 -6.24 13.05 38.98
C ARG A 383 -5.31 12.70 40.14
N ARG A 384 -5.82 12.12 41.23
CA ARG A 384 -4.98 11.67 42.37
C ARG A 384 -4.10 10.46 42.03
N THR A 385 -4.46 9.69 41.01
CA THR A 385 -3.71 8.52 40.53
C THR A 385 -2.60 8.92 39.55
N LEU A 386 -2.73 10.08 38.90
CA LEU A 386 -1.73 10.58 37.95
C LEU A 386 -0.45 11.03 38.69
N TYR A 387 0.69 10.67 38.11
CA TYR A 387 2.03 11.09 38.53
C TYR A 387 2.53 12.32 37.77
N THR A 388 1.73 12.83 36.83
CA THR A 388 2.01 14.06 36.07
C THR A 388 1.16 15.22 36.58
N ARG A 389 1.78 16.35 36.93
CA ARG A 389 1.05 17.55 37.38
C ARG A 389 1.35 18.77 36.50
N PRO A 390 0.41 19.71 36.37
CA PRO A 390 0.69 21.01 35.77
C PRO A 390 1.87 21.71 36.46
N GLY A 391 2.81 22.23 35.68
CA GLY A 391 4.03 22.89 36.12
C GLY A 391 5.26 21.96 36.17
N ASP A 392 5.07 20.64 36.25
CA ASP A 392 6.17 19.68 36.23
C ASP A 392 6.88 19.70 34.87
N TYR A 393 8.17 19.35 34.85
CA TYR A 393 8.81 18.98 33.58
C TYR A 393 8.18 17.71 33.03
N PHE A 394 8.08 17.63 31.71
CA PHE A 394 7.61 16.41 31.07
C PHE A 394 8.46 15.21 31.49
N ASN A 395 7.80 14.09 31.78
CA ASN A 395 8.45 12.87 32.20
C ASN A 395 7.65 11.68 31.66
N ARG A 396 8.22 10.97 30.68
CA ARG A 396 7.59 9.80 30.06
C ARG A 396 7.32 8.68 31.07
N ALA A 397 8.26 8.39 31.97
CA ALA A 397 8.08 7.37 33.01
C ALA A 397 6.91 7.70 33.95
N ALA A 398 6.69 8.98 34.28
CA ALA A 398 5.52 9.40 35.06
C ALA A 398 4.21 9.16 34.30
N ILE A 399 4.18 9.37 32.98
CA ILE A 399 3.01 9.09 32.12
C ILE A 399 2.74 7.57 32.08
N VAL A 400 3.76 6.76 31.78
CA VAL A 400 3.64 5.29 31.73
C VAL A 400 3.16 4.75 33.07
N ARG A 401 3.71 5.23 34.18
CA ARG A 401 3.25 4.88 35.53
C ARG A 401 1.79 5.27 35.75
N SER A 402 1.39 6.48 35.36
CA SER A 402 0.00 6.94 35.46
C SER A 402 -0.96 6.02 34.71
N VAL A 403 -0.64 5.63 33.48
CA VAL A 403 -1.43 4.68 32.67
C VAL A 403 -1.54 3.33 33.36
N LYS A 404 -0.42 2.78 33.86
CA LYS A 404 -0.40 1.50 34.57
C LYS A 404 -1.32 1.52 35.79
N GLU A 405 -1.24 2.58 36.58
CA GLU A 405 -2.02 2.73 37.83
C GLU A 405 -3.51 2.92 37.54
N LEU A 406 -3.86 3.67 36.47
CA LEU A 406 -5.24 3.74 35.98
C LEU A 406 -5.76 2.38 35.49
N GLY A 407 -4.93 1.58 34.84
CA GLY A 407 -5.27 0.21 34.43
C GLY A 407 -5.52 -0.71 35.63
N VAL A 408 -4.69 -0.62 36.67
CA VAL A 408 -4.82 -1.40 37.92
C VAL A 408 -6.11 -1.08 38.67
N MET A 409 -6.62 0.15 38.60
CA MET A 409 -7.91 0.51 39.21
C MET A 409 -9.08 -0.32 38.66
N GLY A 410 -8.94 -0.85 37.45
CA GLY A 410 -9.94 -1.70 36.81
C GLY A 410 -11.17 -0.95 36.30
N TYR A 411 -11.32 0.36 36.56
CA TYR A 411 -12.47 1.18 36.14
C TYR A 411 -12.49 1.51 34.65
N PHE A 412 -11.35 1.39 33.97
CA PHE A 412 -11.17 1.81 32.60
C PHE A 412 -10.73 0.65 31.72
N ASN A 413 -11.03 0.73 30.41
CA ASN A 413 -10.53 -0.19 29.41
C ASN A 413 -9.01 0.03 29.18
N PRO A 414 -8.13 -0.91 29.56
CA PRO A 414 -6.68 -0.73 29.46
C PRO A 414 -6.18 -0.50 28.02
N GLU A 415 -6.85 -1.09 27.02
CA GLU A 415 -6.45 -0.98 25.62
C GLU A 415 -6.65 0.44 25.06
N LYS A 416 -7.56 1.19 25.67
CA LYS A 416 -7.96 2.55 25.27
C LYS A 416 -7.26 3.64 26.08
N LEU A 417 -6.52 3.27 27.14
CA LEU A 417 -5.75 4.21 27.95
C LEU A 417 -4.46 4.64 27.25
N ARG A 418 -4.60 5.51 26.25
CA ARG A 418 -3.48 6.09 25.49
C ARG A 418 -3.44 7.61 25.70
N PRO A 419 -2.53 8.12 26.55
CA PRO A 419 -2.34 9.54 26.73
C PRO A 419 -1.84 10.19 25.46
N ASP A 420 -2.38 11.38 25.16
CA ASP A 420 -1.96 12.20 24.04
C ASP A 420 -1.16 13.41 24.56
N VAL A 421 -0.09 13.75 23.85
CA VAL A 421 0.81 14.86 24.18
C VAL A 421 0.65 15.93 23.13
N LYS A 422 -0.06 17.00 23.48
CA LYS A 422 -0.38 18.08 22.52
C LYS A 422 0.62 19.23 22.67
N PRO A 423 1.32 19.63 21.59
CA PRO A 423 2.12 20.84 21.61
C PRO A 423 1.21 22.05 21.84
N VAL A 424 1.77 23.09 22.45
CA VAL A 424 1.05 24.33 22.69
C VAL A 424 1.33 25.31 21.56
N ASP A 425 0.27 25.80 20.91
CA ASP A 425 0.41 26.83 19.89
C ASP A 425 1.10 28.07 20.46
N ASN A 426 2.16 28.53 19.78
CA ASN A 426 3.00 29.67 20.17
C ASN A 426 3.84 29.50 21.45
N ASP A 427 3.96 28.28 22.01
CA ASP A 427 4.89 27.98 23.10
C ASP A 427 5.67 26.69 22.79
N ASN A 428 6.94 26.87 22.44
CA ASN A 428 7.83 25.76 22.10
C ASN A 428 8.41 25.03 23.33
N THR A 429 8.01 25.40 24.54
CA THR A 429 8.53 24.86 25.81
C THR A 429 7.45 24.26 26.71
N SER A 430 6.22 24.14 26.20
CA SER A 430 5.11 23.58 26.96
C SER A 430 4.31 22.57 26.15
N VAL A 431 3.75 21.58 26.85
CA VAL A 431 2.79 20.60 26.31
C VAL A 431 1.57 20.47 27.21
N ASP A 432 0.43 20.14 26.61
CA ASP A 432 -0.75 19.69 27.33
C ASP A 432 -0.82 18.15 27.26
N LEU A 433 -1.02 17.50 28.41
CA LEU A 433 -1.25 16.06 28.49
C LEU A 433 -2.74 15.78 28.55
N VAL A 434 -3.23 14.95 27.64
CA VAL A 434 -4.63 14.52 27.58
C VAL A 434 -4.73 13.03 27.89
N TYR A 435 -5.32 12.70 29.03
CA TYR A 435 -5.64 11.33 29.41
C TYR A 435 -7.08 11.02 28.98
N ASN A 436 -7.21 10.35 27.83
CA ASN A 436 -8.49 9.82 27.38
C ASN A 436 -8.75 8.50 28.12
N VAL A 437 -9.85 8.45 28.85
CA VAL A 437 -10.28 7.25 29.59
C VAL A 437 -11.62 6.76 29.04
N GLU A 438 -11.76 5.44 28.94
CA GLU A 438 -13.03 4.80 28.57
C GLU A 438 -13.44 3.91 29.72
N GLU A 439 -14.56 4.23 30.35
CA GLU A 439 -15.03 3.52 31.54
C GLU A 439 -15.66 2.18 31.19
N ARG A 440 -15.40 1.17 32.03
CA ARG A 440 -16.06 -0.14 31.94
C ARG A 440 -16.82 -0.45 33.21
N SER A 441 -17.85 -1.29 33.10
CA SER A 441 -18.55 -1.79 34.29
C SER A 441 -17.66 -2.73 35.08
N THR A 442 -17.52 -2.47 36.38
CA THR A 442 -16.71 -3.27 37.31
C THR A 442 -17.54 -3.91 38.41
N ASP A 443 -18.85 -3.76 38.36
CA ASP A 443 -19.76 -4.15 39.44
C ASP A 443 -20.08 -5.64 39.32
N THR A 444 -20.04 -6.38 40.43
CA THR A 444 -20.24 -7.84 40.44
C THR A 444 -21.46 -8.24 41.26
N PHE A 445 -22.16 -9.27 40.78
CA PHE A 445 -23.26 -9.93 41.47
C PHE A 445 -22.92 -11.42 41.59
N ASN A 446 -23.05 -11.95 42.80
CA ASN A 446 -22.90 -13.37 43.08
C ASN A 446 -24.11 -13.87 43.86
N ALA A 447 -24.55 -15.08 43.56
CA ALA A 447 -25.60 -15.77 44.30
C ALA A 447 -25.23 -17.26 44.37
N SER A 448 -25.36 -17.85 45.55
CA SER A 448 -25.09 -19.27 45.77
C SER A 448 -26.19 -19.91 46.62
N ILE A 449 -26.45 -21.19 46.38
CA ILE A 449 -27.39 -22.01 47.14
C ILE A 449 -26.72 -23.36 47.40
N GLY A 450 -26.78 -23.85 48.63
CA GLY A 450 -26.20 -25.11 49.08
C GLY A 450 -27.14 -25.90 49.98
N PHE A 451 -26.90 -27.19 50.13
CA PHE A 451 -27.65 -28.04 51.07
C PHE A 451 -26.67 -28.90 51.86
N ALA A 452 -26.73 -28.82 53.19
CA ALA A 452 -25.86 -29.57 54.09
C ALA A 452 -26.69 -30.36 55.09
N GLY A 453 -26.41 -31.67 55.25
CA GLY A 453 -27.23 -32.57 56.07
C GLY A 453 -27.42 -32.16 57.54
N SER A 454 -26.51 -31.37 58.10
CA SER A 454 -26.58 -30.85 59.47
C SER A 454 -27.23 -29.47 59.61
N PHE A 455 -27.32 -28.69 58.52
CA PHE A 455 -27.77 -27.29 58.53
C PHE A 455 -28.94 -27.00 57.58
N GLY A 456 -29.37 -27.94 56.76
CA GLY A 456 -30.45 -27.75 55.79
C GLY A 456 -30.03 -26.92 54.57
N LEU A 457 -30.97 -26.12 54.05
CA LEU A 457 -30.79 -25.24 52.89
C LEU A 457 -30.04 -23.97 53.30
N THR A 458 -28.90 -23.71 52.68
CA THR A 458 -28.11 -22.49 52.85
C THR A 458 -28.01 -21.72 51.55
N GLY A 459 -27.70 -20.43 51.63
CA GLY A 459 -27.42 -19.63 50.44
C GLY A 459 -26.78 -18.29 50.77
N SER A 460 -26.25 -17.65 49.75
CA SER A 460 -25.67 -16.32 49.84
C SER A 460 -26.03 -15.47 48.63
N VAL A 461 -26.12 -14.17 48.85
CA VAL A 461 -26.23 -13.16 47.79
C VAL A 461 -25.25 -12.05 48.10
N GLY A 462 -24.32 -11.81 47.16
CA GLY A 462 -23.32 -10.77 47.25
C GLY A 462 -23.40 -9.78 46.09
N LEU A 463 -23.28 -8.50 46.40
CA LEU A 463 -23.19 -7.38 45.48
C LEU A 463 -21.94 -6.57 45.80
N THR A 464 -21.09 -6.33 44.80
CA THR A 464 -19.91 -5.46 44.95
C THR A 464 -19.94 -4.35 43.91
N PHE A 465 -19.96 -3.09 44.37
CA PHE A 465 -19.75 -1.91 43.54
C PHE A 465 -18.32 -1.40 43.75
N ASN A 466 -17.49 -1.51 42.72
CA ASN A 466 -16.05 -1.21 42.85
C ASN A 466 -15.71 0.28 42.69
N ASN A 467 -16.64 1.09 42.18
CA ASN A 467 -16.49 2.55 42.01
C ASN A 467 -17.72 3.31 42.57
N PHE A 468 -17.99 3.12 43.85
CA PHE A 468 -19.11 3.69 44.60
C PHE A 468 -18.81 5.10 45.15
N SER A 469 -19.86 5.81 45.56
CA SER A 469 -19.81 7.10 46.25
C SER A 469 -20.90 7.16 47.32
N ILE A 470 -20.52 7.19 48.60
CA ILE A 470 -21.48 7.26 49.72
C ILE A 470 -22.30 8.56 49.72
N LEU A 471 -21.73 9.64 49.17
CA LEU A 471 -22.40 10.94 49.05
C LEU A 471 -23.36 10.98 47.85
N GLU A 472 -23.14 10.14 46.84
CA GLU A 472 -23.93 10.08 45.61
C GLU A 472 -24.13 8.61 45.21
N PRO A 473 -24.89 7.83 45.99
CA PRO A 473 -24.94 6.36 45.86
C PRO A 473 -25.52 5.87 44.52
N LEU A 474 -26.35 6.71 43.86
CA LEU A 474 -26.95 6.40 42.56
C LEU A 474 -26.03 6.71 41.37
N ASN A 475 -25.14 7.71 41.51
CA ASN A 475 -24.23 8.12 40.43
C ASN A 475 -22.83 7.48 40.59
N GLY A 476 -22.41 7.18 41.82
CA GLY A 476 -21.14 6.52 42.11
C GLY A 476 -19.91 7.40 41.84
N GLY A 477 -18.80 6.77 41.48
CA GLY A 477 -17.65 7.45 40.87
C GLY A 477 -16.62 8.05 41.82
N ALA A 478 -16.73 7.86 43.13
CA ALA A 478 -15.78 8.41 44.11
C ALA A 478 -14.58 7.47 44.38
N GLY A 479 -14.51 6.31 43.71
CA GLY A 479 -13.49 5.30 43.92
C GLY A 479 -13.55 4.63 45.30
N GLN A 480 -14.76 4.51 45.87
CA GLN A 480 -15.02 3.71 47.08
C GLN A 480 -15.50 2.31 46.66
N VAL A 481 -15.26 1.30 47.48
CA VAL A 481 -15.82 -0.04 47.26
C VAL A 481 -16.98 -0.24 48.24
N PHE A 482 -18.16 -0.58 47.72
CA PHE A 482 -19.29 -1.04 48.53
C PHE A 482 -19.47 -2.53 48.31
N ASN A 483 -19.42 -3.30 49.39
CA ASN A 483 -19.71 -4.73 49.38
C ASN A 483 -20.90 -4.99 50.30
N PHE A 484 -21.92 -5.64 49.75
CA PHE A 484 -23.04 -6.18 50.50
C PHE A 484 -23.03 -7.68 50.31
N ASN A 485 -22.98 -8.44 51.40
CA ASN A 485 -23.12 -9.89 51.41
C ASN A 485 -24.20 -10.25 52.42
N TRP A 486 -25.20 -11.01 51.99
CA TRP A 486 -26.23 -11.57 52.84
C TRP A 486 -26.22 -13.09 52.72
N GLU A 487 -26.09 -13.75 53.85
CA GLU A 487 -26.06 -15.20 53.97
C GLU A 487 -27.27 -15.67 54.78
N PHE A 488 -27.88 -16.78 54.37
CA PHE A 488 -28.99 -17.42 55.07
C PHE A 488 -28.77 -18.93 55.16
N GLY A 489 -29.26 -19.55 56.24
CA GLY A 489 -29.05 -20.97 56.54
C GLY A 489 -29.48 -21.31 57.94
#